data_AF-A0A168RU02-F1
#
_entry.id   AF-A0A168RU02-F1
#
_cell.length_a   1.000
_cell.length_b   1.000
_cell.length_c   1.000
_cell.angle_alpha   90.00
_cell.angle_beta   90.00
_cell.angle_gamma   90.00
#
_symmetry.space_group_name_H-M   'P 1'
#
loop_
_entity.id
_entity.type
_entity.pdbx_description
1 polymer ?
#
loop_
_entity_poly.entity_id
_entity_poly.type
_entity_poly.pdbx_seq_one_letter_code
_entity_poly.pdbx_strand_id
1 'polypeptide(L)'
;MGVSGGSLSLSFLLHPSHFAQPPSMAAGSSPNSTVQRAMEAEKKVERLERQLDALKSRLKDTTSHAGPKTAPTSNKDKMLFQLDEQVKDLKYQLSSKTEENKSLQDTLSTRTGEYESKLKKMREIFGQATKNIDKYRATISSHELTITRINDELAEANLQLSDLNKAVDTSKHEQASLESEIKEIKASYQFESRRLEAANRQLTNQLEQTKNDYELYKKRAHQLLQQKSDQTDDSRLGTLQSQVKKLKMQKMGYETEKAEQARKIELMDLDIRQSLDCIRELQAKQTRLVDTVTELEEKRQLVNEMEKRLKMDREDHVKALELLKESYETRINQLTASGRATESSSIPVLNQQQQHSPRTPDNSSKRNDNDGSPRTTPDPMKRHTSPQQQEEETAAMESIMEYLNEDNSRLRQSLEQKEQICIELQQKILQLQQKWQDDNDEEGSTNYSVSSQTNMTQQTHDSHGGDVYESMMQLLSPLVSRPESKGVDLEKQVARLQELLQESEDQITALRNQERVLKDEVRKLDSVDKRQNMSVEYIKNVLLKFLTSENKEYLVPVLAKVLFLDPAETEQLQRAV
;
A
#
# COMPACT_ATOMS: atom_id res chain seq x y z
N MET A 1 -4.88 31.34 -23.19
CA MET A 1 -6.21 30.87 -23.66
C MET A 1 -6.94 30.33 -22.47
N GLY A 2 -7.94 31.06 -21.98
CA GLY A 2 -8.72 30.68 -20.80
C GLY A 2 -9.86 29.76 -21.18
N VAL A 3 -10.16 28.80 -20.32
CA VAL A 3 -11.47 28.16 -20.27
C VAL A 3 -11.88 28.04 -18.81
N SER A 4 -12.94 28.80 -18.50
CA SER A 4 -13.71 28.82 -17.27
C SER A 4 -14.46 27.49 -17.09
N GLY A 5 -14.31 26.86 -15.93
CA GLY A 5 -15.09 25.70 -15.50
C GLY A 5 -15.92 26.06 -14.27
N GLY A 6 -17.22 26.23 -14.46
CA GLY A 6 -18.17 26.69 -13.46
C GLY A 6 -18.35 25.73 -12.29
N SER A 7 -18.25 26.28 -11.08
CA SER A 7 -18.68 25.67 -9.83
C SER A 7 -20.21 25.70 -9.76
N LEU A 8 -20.85 24.55 -9.93
CA LEU A 8 -22.28 24.37 -9.68
C LEU A 8 -22.49 23.95 -8.22
N SER A 9 -22.89 24.93 -7.43
CA SER A 9 -23.50 24.77 -6.11
C SER A 9 -24.79 23.94 -6.23
N LEU A 10 -24.87 22.82 -5.51
CA LEU A 10 -26.09 22.04 -5.34
C LEU A 10 -26.55 22.12 -3.89
N SER A 11 -27.24 23.22 -3.56
CA SER A 11 -27.94 23.40 -2.30
C SER A 11 -29.21 22.53 -2.27
N PHE A 12 -29.19 21.44 -1.52
CA PHE A 12 -30.39 20.65 -1.24
C PHE A 12 -31.26 21.37 -0.20
N LEU A 13 -32.37 21.94 -0.65
CA LEU A 13 -33.48 22.46 0.15
C LEU A 13 -34.28 21.31 0.79
N LEU A 14 -34.00 21.01 2.05
CA LEU A 14 -34.87 20.19 2.90
C LEU A 14 -36.00 21.06 3.46
N HIS A 15 -37.20 20.87 2.92
CA HIS A 15 -38.44 21.36 3.52
C HIS A 15 -38.79 20.51 4.77
N PRO A 16 -39.14 21.12 5.91
CA PRO A 16 -39.69 20.39 7.05
C PRO A 16 -41.18 20.12 6.81
N SER A 17 -41.50 18.85 6.54
CA SER A 17 -42.86 18.33 6.52
C SER A 17 -43.48 18.36 7.93
N HIS A 18 -44.64 19.01 8.03
CA HIS A 18 -45.50 19.04 9.22
C HIS A 18 -45.77 17.64 9.79
N PHE A 19 -45.31 17.41 11.02
CA PHE A 19 -45.67 16.25 11.84
C PHE A 19 -47.04 16.50 12.46
N ALA A 20 -48.05 15.76 12.00
CA ALA A 20 -49.35 15.69 12.67
C ALA A 20 -49.23 14.86 13.97
N GLN A 21 -49.80 15.39 15.04
CA GLN A 21 -49.92 14.71 16.34
C GLN A 21 -50.69 13.38 16.21
N PRO A 22 -50.28 12.32 16.92
CA PRO A 22 -51.13 11.15 17.09
C PRO A 22 -52.29 11.46 18.05
N PRO A 23 -53.51 10.97 17.79
CA PRO A 23 -54.63 11.13 18.71
C PRO A 23 -54.40 10.28 19.96
N SER A 24 -54.57 10.92 21.12
CA SER A 24 -54.70 10.30 22.44
C SER A 24 -55.77 9.22 22.40
N MET A 25 -55.33 7.96 22.45
CA MET A 25 -56.21 6.80 22.63
C MET A 25 -56.63 6.73 24.09
N ALA A 26 -57.94 6.83 24.26
CA ALA A 26 -58.65 6.74 25.52
C ALA A 26 -58.29 5.49 26.33
N ALA A 27 -58.30 5.66 27.65
CA ALA A 27 -58.13 4.64 28.66
C ALA A 27 -58.86 3.34 28.32
N GLY A 28 -58.08 2.26 28.17
CA GLY A 28 -58.59 0.90 28.11
C GLY A 28 -59.34 0.57 29.39
N SER A 29 -60.66 0.38 29.28
CA SER A 29 -61.45 -0.26 30.30
C SER A 29 -61.11 -1.75 30.29
N SER A 30 -60.52 -2.22 31.40
CA SER A 30 -60.13 -3.61 31.57
C SER A 30 -61.35 -4.53 31.42
N PRO A 31 -61.25 -5.63 30.63
CA PRO A 31 -62.34 -6.59 30.42
C PRO A 31 -62.84 -7.23 31.73
N ASN A 32 -62.05 -7.13 32.80
CA ASN A 32 -62.44 -7.58 34.13
C ASN A 32 -63.60 -6.77 34.75
N SER A 33 -63.72 -5.48 34.39
CA SER A 33 -64.76 -4.59 34.94
C SER A 33 -66.15 -4.86 34.37
N THR A 34 -66.24 -5.34 33.13
CA THR A 34 -67.51 -5.67 32.47
C THR A 34 -68.05 -7.01 32.96
N VAL A 35 -67.17 -7.99 33.18
CA VAL A 35 -67.52 -9.30 33.77
C VAL A 35 -67.96 -9.14 35.23
N GLN A 36 -67.29 -8.28 36.01
CA GLN A 36 -67.72 -7.98 37.39
C GLN A 36 -69.10 -7.30 37.42
N ARG A 37 -69.37 -6.36 36.52
CA ARG A 37 -70.68 -5.70 36.44
C ARG A 37 -71.81 -6.65 36.05
N ALA A 38 -71.52 -7.63 35.19
CA ALA A 38 -72.46 -8.69 34.84
C ALA A 38 -72.76 -9.63 36.02
N MET A 39 -71.73 -10.06 36.77
CA MET A 39 -71.91 -10.87 37.98
C MET A 39 -72.67 -10.13 39.09
N GLU A 40 -72.46 -8.82 39.25
CA GLU A 40 -73.23 -8.01 40.21
C GLU A 40 -74.70 -7.87 39.81
N ALA A 41 -74.99 -7.75 38.52
CA ALA A 41 -76.36 -7.74 38.00
C ALA A 41 -77.03 -9.11 38.22
N GLU A 42 -76.34 -10.22 37.99
CA GLU A 42 -76.84 -11.58 38.18
C GLU A 42 -77.15 -11.88 39.65
N LYS A 43 -76.27 -11.49 40.59
CA LYS A 43 -76.54 -11.56 42.04
C LYS A 43 -77.74 -10.72 42.47
N LYS A 44 -77.98 -9.59 41.79
CA LYS A 44 -79.12 -8.71 42.10
C LYS A 44 -80.44 -9.31 41.61
N VAL A 45 -80.44 -10.00 40.47
CA VAL A 45 -81.58 -10.76 39.97
C VAL A 45 -81.90 -11.94 40.89
N GLU A 46 -80.89 -12.73 41.29
CA GLU A 46 -81.09 -13.86 42.20
C GLU A 46 -81.66 -13.41 43.57
N ARG A 47 -81.23 -12.24 44.07
CA ARG A 47 -81.79 -11.64 45.29
C ARG A 47 -83.25 -11.22 45.12
N LEU A 48 -83.61 -10.66 43.97
CA LEU A 48 -84.99 -10.27 43.67
C LEU A 48 -85.90 -11.49 43.48
N GLU A 49 -85.41 -12.58 42.89
CA GLU A 49 -86.14 -13.85 42.78
C GLU A 49 -86.42 -14.46 44.16
N ARG A 50 -85.42 -14.51 45.05
CA ARG A 50 -85.64 -14.97 46.44
C ARG A 50 -86.63 -14.08 47.21
N GLN A 51 -86.65 -12.78 46.94
CA GLN A 51 -87.64 -11.86 47.52
C GLN A 51 -89.05 -12.10 46.96
N LEU A 52 -89.16 -12.40 45.66
CA LEU A 52 -90.42 -12.77 45.01
C LEU A 52 -90.97 -14.09 45.56
N ASP A 53 -90.10 -15.08 45.77
CA ASP A 53 -90.49 -16.37 46.36
C ASP A 53 -90.87 -16.22 47.85
N ALA A 54 -90.15 -15.37 48.60
CA ALA A 54 -90.55 -15.03 49.97
C ALA A 54 -91.91 -14.31 50.01
N LEU A 55 -92.20 -13.41 49.05
CA LEU A 55 -93.49 -12.75 48.93
C LEU A 55 -94.61 -13.70 48.49
N LYS A 56 -94.34 -14.64 47.58
CA LYS A 56 -95.27 -15.71 47.20
C LYS A 56 -95.57 -16.65 48.36
N SER A 57 -94.56 -17.02 49.15
CA SER A 57 -94.74 -17.79 50.39
C SER A 57 -95.63 -17.03 51.38
N ARG A 58 -95.39 -15.73 51.57
CA ARG A 58 -96.17 -14.89 52.49
C ARG A 58 -97.62 -14.67 52.03
N LEU A 59 -97.86 -14.67 50.72
CA LEU A 59 -99.20 -14.64 50.14
C LEU A 59 -99.90 -16.00 50.27
N LYS A 60 -99.15 -17.11 50.16
CA LYS A 60 -99.67 -18.46 50.34
C LYS A 60 -100.08 -18.74 51.80
N ASP A 61 -99.36 -18.17 52.77
CA ASP A 61 -99.63 -18.32 54.20
C ASP A 61 -100.76 -17.40 54.73
N THR A 62 -101.22 -16.43 53.94
CA THR A 62 -102.32 -15.51 54.33
C THR A 62 -103.69 -15.88 53.76
N THR A 63 -103.80 -17.02 53.06
CA THR A 63 -105.05 -17.43 52.35
C THR A 63 -105.93 -18.42 53.13
N SER A 64 -105.77 -18.58 54.46
CA SER A 64 -106.54 -19.56 55.25
C SER A 64 -107.61 -18.99 56.18
N HIS A 65 -107.93 -17.69 56.15
CA HIS A 65 -109.06 -17.12 56.93
C HIS A 65 -109.74 -15.91 56.25
N ALA A 66 -110.61 -16.17 55.27
CA ALA A 66 -111.76 -15.32 54.94
C ALA A 66 -112.79 -16.12 54.15
N GLY A 67 -113.94 -16.39 54.80
CA GLY A 67 -115.10 -17.08 54.22
C GLY A 67 -115.89 -16.26 53.19
N PRO A 68 -116.98 -16.84 52.67
CA PRO A 68 -117.40 -16.77 51.28
C PRO A 68 -118.23 -15.53 50.94
N LYS A 69 -117.88 -14.84 49.85
CA LYS A 69 -118.80 -13.92 49.15
C LYS A 69 -118.68 -14.11 47.64
N THR A 70 -119.83 -14.38 47.07
CA THR A 70 -120.16 -14.58 45.66
C THR A 70 -120.00 -13.29 44.84
N ALA A 71 -119.42 -13.43 43.64
CA ALA A 71 -119.39 -12.54 42.45
C ALA A 71 -118.36 -11.37 42.41
N PRO A 72 -117.73 -11.05 41.25
CA PRO A 72 -117.48 -11.84 40.03
C PRO A 72 -115.95 -12.08 39.85
N THR A 73 -115.50 -13.34 39.86
CA THR A 73 -114.11 -13.73 39.57
C THR A 73 -113.68 -13.41 38.12
N SER A 74 -114.65 -13.13 37.24
CA SER A 74 -114.46 -12.79 35.82
C SER A 74 -113.45 -11.66 35.55
N ASN A 75 -113.33 -10.66 36.44
CA ASN A 75 -112.41 -9.54 36.20
C ASN A 75 -110.95 -9.89 36.56
N LYS A 76 -110.76 -10.70 37.62
CA LYS A 76 -109.43 -11.18 38.01
C LYS A 76 -108.91 -12.21 37.00
N ASP A 77 -109.79 -13.09 36.51
CA ASP A 77 -109.45 -14.10 35.51
C ASP A 77 -109.10 -13.46 34.16
N LYS A 78 -109.81 -12.40 33.75
CA LYS A 78 -109.46 -11.59 32.57
C LYS A 78 -108.11 -10.89 32.73
N MET A 79 -107.82 -10.34 33.92
CA MET A 79 -106.52 -9.72 34.20
C MET A 79 -105.39 -10.76 34.20
N LEU A 80 -105.63 -11.95 34.75
CA LEU A 80 -104.69 -13.06 34.76
C LEU A 80 -104.39 -13.55 33.34
N PHE A 81 -105.41 -13.65 32.49
CA PHE A 81 -105.23 -13.99 31.07
C PHE A 81 -104.43 -12.92 30.33
N GLN A 82 -104.73 -11.62 30.53
CA GLN A 82 -103.95 -10.54 29.93
C GLN A 82 -102.49 -10.52 30.41
N LEU A 83 -102.25 -10.81 31.69
CA LEU A 83 -100.91 -10.95 32.23
C LEU A 83 -100.17 -12.16 31.63
N ASP A 84 -100.85 -13.31 31.48
CA ASP A 84 -100.28 -14.51 30.87
C ASP A 84 -99.90 -14.28 29.40
N GLU A 85 -100.76 -13.59 28.65
CA GLU A 85 -100.49 -13.19 27.26
C GLU A 85 -99.30 -12.22 27.18
N GLN A 86 -99.22 -11.24 28.08
CA GLN A 86 -98.07 -10.33 28.19
C GLN A 86 -96.78 -11.08 28.56
N VAL A 87 -96.84 -12.05 29.47
CA VAL A 87 -95.69 -12.88 29.82
C VAL A 87 -95.24 -13.74 28.64
N LYS A 88 -96.17 -14.30 27.85
CA LYS A 88 -95.85 -15.01 26.61
C LYS A 88 -95.18 -14.10 25.59
N ASP A 89 -95.70 -12.90 25.37
CA ASP A 89 -95.10 -11.94 24.44
C ASP A 89 -93.70 -11.51 24.90
N LEU A 90 -93.52 -11.18 26.18
CA LEU A 90 -92.22 -10.86 26.76
C LEU A 90 -91.24 -12.03 26.65
N LYS A 91 -91.71 -13.27 26.86
CA LYS A 91 -90.89 -14.48 26.69
C LYS A 91 -90.48 -14.67 25.23
N TYR A 92 -91.37 -14.41 24.29
CA TYR A 92 -91.07 -14.44 22.86
C TYR A 92 -90.05 -13.36 22.48
N GLN A 93 -90.23 -12.12 22.94
CA GLN A 93 -89.27 -11.04 22.73
C GLN A 93 -87.90 -11.36 23.35
N LEU A 94 -87.85 -11.92 24.56
CA LEU A 94 -86.61 -12.35 25.21
C LEU A 94 -85.93 -13.46 24.40
N SER A 95 -86.69 -14.44 23.91
CA SER A 95 -86.15 -15.51 23.07
C SER A 95 -85.59 -14.95 21.76
N SER A 96 -86.33 -14.07 21.10
CA SER A 96 -85.90 -13.39 19.86
C SER A 96 -84.62 -12.57 20.08
N LYS A 97 -84.55 -11.78 21.16
CA LYS A 97 -83.35 -11.01 21.52
C LYS A 97 -82.17 -11.89 21.92
N THR A 98 -82.42 -13.04 22.54
CA THR A 98 -81.39 -14.02 22.86
C THR A 98 -80.77 -14.61 21.60
N GLU A 99 -81.60 -14.92 20.60
CA GLU A 99 -81.16 -15.46 19.32
C GLU A 99 -80.42 -14.40 18.47
N GLU A 100 -80.88 -13.14 18.50
CA GLU A 100 -80.16 -12.00 17.90
C GLU A 100 -78.77 -11.81 18.54
N ASN A 101 -78.67 -11.83 19.87
CA ASN A 101 -77.39 -11.76 20.57
C ASN A 101 -76.45 -12.91 20.22
N LYS A 102 -76.99 -14.13 20.08
CA LYS A 102 -76.21 -15.28 19.64
C LYS A 102 -75.65 -15.08 18.22
N SER A 103 -76.48 -14.62 17.28
CA SER A 103 -76.06 -14.30 15.91
C SER A 103 -74.98 -13.21 15.85
N LEU A 104 -75.13 -12.16 16.67
CA LEU A 104 -74.13 -11.11 16.80
C LEU A 104 -72.82 -11.63 17.42
N GLN A 105 -72.91 -12.51 18.41
CA GLN A 105 -71.76 -13.15 19.04
C GLN A 105 -71.01 -14.05 18.05
N ASP A 106 -71.71 -14.83 17.23
CA ASP A 106 -71.12 -15.68 16.18
C ASP A 106 -70.44 -14.83 15.09
N THR A 107 -71.07 -13.72 14.68
CA THR A 107 -70.50 -12.78 13.71
C THR A 107 -69.23 -12.12 14.25
N LEU A 108 -69.25 -11.69 15.51
CA LEU A 108 -68.08 -11.11 16.18
C LEU A 108 -66.95 -12.14 16.33
N SER A 109 -67.27 -13.38 16.71
CA SER A 109 -66.29 -14.46 16.84
C SER A 109 -65.61 -14.76 15.50
N THR A 110 -66.41 -14.90 14.43
CA THR A 110 -65.91 -15.12 13.06
C THR A 110 -64.97 -13.99 12.62
N ARG A 111 -65.43 -12.74 12.80
CA ARG A 111 -64.64 -11.56 12.44
C ARG A 111 -63.35 -11.43 13.26
N THR A 112 -63.39 -11.81 14.53
CA THR A 112 -62.19 -11.84 15.40
C THR A 112 -61.19 -12.87 14.90
N GLY A 113 -61.63 -14.09 14.55
CA GLY A 113 -60.78 -15.14 13.98
C GLY A 113 -60.15 -14.75 12.63
N GLU A 114 -60.88 -14.01 11.78
CA GLU A 114 -60.32 -13.45 10.54
C GLU A 114 -59.22 -12.42 10.81
N TYR A 115 -59.41 -11.53 11.80
CA TYR A 115 -58.40 -10.55 12.17
C TYR A 115 -57.16 -11.20 12.78
N GLU A 116 -57.31 -12.22 13.62
CA GLU A 116 -56.18 -13.00 14.13
C GLU A 116 -55.41 -13.68 12.99
N SER A 117 -56.12 -14.26 12.03
CA SER A 117 -55.51 -14.88 10.85
C SER A 117 -54.74 -13.87 9.99
N LYS A 118 -55.28 -12.66 9.78
CA LYS A 118 -54.57 -11.57 9.09
C LYS A 118 -53.35 -11.10 9.87
N LEU A 119 -53.45 -10.96 11.19
CA LEU A 119 -52.32 -10.60 12.06
C LEU A 119 -51.21 -11.66 12.02
N LYS A 120 -51.56 -12.95 11.97
CA LYS A 120 -50.60 -14.05 11.82
C LYS A 120 -49.85 -13.95 10.49
N LYS A 121 -50.57 -13.73 9.38
CA LYS A 121 -49.96 -13.53 8.05
C LYS A 121 -49.06 -12.29 8.00
N MET A 122 -49.47 -11.17 8.59
CA MET A 122 -48.61 -9.98 8.66
C MET A 122 -47.35 -10.24 9.48
N ARG A 123 -47.45 -10.91 10.64
CA ARG A 123 -46.27 -11.29 11.44
C ARG A 123 -45.30 -12.17 10.65
N GLU A 124 -45.81 -13.09 9.85
CA GLU A 124 -44.99 -13.95 8.99
C GLU A 124 -44.29 -13.15 7.88
N ILE A 125 -45.00 -12.23 7.22
CA ILE A 125 -44.42 -11.33 6.21
C ILE A 125 -43.34 -10.43 6.82
N PHE A 126 -43.59 -9.82 7.97
CA PHE A 126 -42.60 -9.01 8.68
C PHE A 126 -41.40 -9.85 9.12
N GLY A 127 -41.63 -11.06 9.64
CA GLY A 127 -40.56 -11.99 9.99
C GLY A 127 -39.67 -12.36 8.80
N GLN A 128 -40.28 -12.59 7.63
CA GLN A 128 -39.54 -12.87 6.39
C GLN A 128 -38.79 -11.63 5.88
N ALA A 129 -39.40 -10.44 5.95
CA ALA A 129 -38.77 -9.18 5.57
C ALA A 129 -37.55 -8.88 6.45
N THR A 130 -37.65 -9.07 7.77
CA THR A 130 -36.52 -8.92 8.70
C THR A 130 -35.37 -9.87 8.33
N LYS A 131 -35.66 -11.16 8.11
CA LYS A 131 -34.65 -12.14 7.66
C LYS A 131 -33.96 -11.73 6.35
N ASN A 132 -34.72 -11.18 5.40
CA ASN A 132 -34.15 -10.71 4.13
C ASN A 132 -33.26 -9.47 4.35
N ILE A 133 -33.69 -8.52 5.18
CA ILE A 133 -32.88 -7.34 5.55
C ILE A 133 -31.56 -7.78 6.20
N ASP A 134 -31.59 -8.74 7.10
CA ASP A 134 -30.37 -9.25 7.75
C ASP A 134 -29.42 -9.90 6.75
N LYS A 135 -29.95 -10.65 5.76
CA LYS A 135 -29.15 -11.19 4.65
C LYS A 135 -28.52 -10.09 3.80
N TYR A 136 -29.28 -9.05 3.47
CA TYR A 136 -28.74 -7.92 2.70
C TYR A 136 -27.68 -7.16 3.48
N ARG A 137 -27.87 -6.95 4.80
CA ARG A 137 -26.85 -6.37 5.67
C ARG A 137 -25.56 -7.18 5.68
N ALA A 138 -25.65 -8.50 5.85
CA ALA A 138 -24.48 -9.37 5.79
C ALA A 138 -23.77 -9.32 4.42
N THR A 139 -24.53 -9.25 3.34
CA THR A 139 -23.98 -9.13 1.98
C THR A 139 -23.28 -7.78 1.77
N ILE A 140 -23.88 -6.68 2.25
CA ILE A 140 -23.27 -5.34 2.20
C ILE A 140 -21.95 -5.33 2.98
N SER A 141 -21.93 -5.83 4.21
CA SER A 141 -20.69 -5.90 5.00
C SER A 141 -19.61 -6.76 4.34
N SER A 142 -19.99 -7.86 3.68
CA SER A 142 -19.04 -8.67 2.90
C SER A 142 -18.48 -7.90 1.69
N HIS A 143 -19.30 -7.11 1.00
CA HIS A 143 -18.86 -6.30 -0.12
C HIS A 143 -17.99 -5.12 0.33
N GLU A 144 -18.31 -4.47 1.46
CA GLU A 144 -17.48 -3.44 2.07
C GLU A 144 -16.06 -3.95 2.35
N LEU A 145 -15.92 -5.15 2.94
CA LEU A 145 -14.62 -5.79 3.17
C LEU A 145 -13.86 -6.11 1.87
N THR A 146 -14.59 -6.44 0.80
CA THR A 146 -13.97 -6.70 -0.51
C THR A 146 -13.46 -5.39 -1.13
N ILE A 147 -14.24 -4.31 -1.01
CA ILE A 147 -13.86 -2.98 -1.49
C ILE A 147 -12.61 -2.47 -0.75
N THR A 148 -12.56 -2.61 0.58
CA THR A 148 -11.38 -2.20 1.34
C THR A 148 -10.15 -2.97 0.89
N ARG A 149 -10.26 -4.29 0.71
CA ARG A 149 -9.15 -5.12 0.23
C ARG A 149 -8.65 -4.69 -1.16
N ILE A 150 -9.56 -4.44 -2.10
CA ILE A 150 -9.20 -3.99 -3.46
C ILE A 150 -8.51 -2.62 -3.41
N ASN A 151 -8.98 -1.72 -2.54
CA ASN A 151 -8.35 -0.41 -2.36
C ASN A 151 -6.93 -0.52 -1.78
N ASP A 152 -6.71 -1.43 -0.84
CA ASP A 152 -5.38 -1.71 -0.27
C ASP A 152 -4.44 -2.29 -1.35
N GLU A 153 -4.90 -3.27 -2.13
CA GLU A 153 -4.15 -3.85 -3.26
C GLU A 153 -3.83 -2.79 -4.33
N LEU A 154 -4.75 -1.85 -4.60
CA LEU A 154 -4.53 -0.74 -5.53
C LEU A 154 -3.51 0.28 -4.99
N ALA A 155 -3.54 0.56 -3.68
CA ALA A 155 -2.56 1.44 -3.05
C ALA A 155 -1.15 0.84 -3.11
N GLU A 156 -1.02 -0.47 -2.86
CA GLU A 156 0.26 -1.19 -2.97
C GLU A 156 0.79 -1.20 -4.41
N ALA A 157 -0.06 -1.50 -5.40
CA ALA A 157 0.33 -1.48 -6.81
C ALA A 157 0.80 -0.08 -7.26
N ASN A 158 0.15 0.99 -6.80
CA ASN A 158 0.56 2.37 -7.10
C ASN A 158 1.92 2.71 -6.46
N LEU A 159 2.19 2.21 -5.25
CA LEU A 159 3.48 2.39 -4.59
C LEU A 159 4.58 1.68 -5.38
N GLN A 160 4.35 0.43 -5.80
CA GLN A 160 5.29 -0.34 -6.63
C GLN A 160 5.57 0.35 -7.98
N LEU A 161 4.54 0.90 -8.64
CA LEU A 161 4.70 1.69 -9.87
C LEU A 161 5.54 2.95 -9.65
N SER A 162 5.34 3.64 -8.53
CA SER A 162 6.14 4.82 -8.17
C SER A 162 7.62 4.47 -8.01
N ASP A 163 7.93 3.36 -7.35
CA ASP A 163 9.31 2.93 -7.12
C ASP A 163 9.98 2.40 -8.40
N LEU A 164 9.24 1.66 -9.24
CA LEU A 164 9.73 1.26 -10.56
C LEU A 164 10.02 2.47 -11.45
N ASN A 165 9.17 3.51 -11.44
CA ASN A 165 9.43 4.73 -12.20
C ASN A 165 10.70 5.44 -11.72
N LYS A 166 10.93 5.54 -10.40
CA LYS A 166 12.19 6.09 -9.87
C LYS A 166 13.39 5.29 -10.34
N ALA A 167 13.31 3.96 -10.32
CA ALA A 167 14.40 3.07 -10.77
C ALA A 167 14.67 3.22 -12.29
N VAL A 168 13.62 3.41 -13.10
CA VAL A 168 13.75 3.69 -14.53
C VAL A 168 14.43 5.04 -14.76
N ASP A 169 14.08 6.07 -13.99
CA ASP A 169 14.68 7.40 -14.13
C ASP A 169 16.15 7.42 -13.70
N THR A 170 16.52 6.70 -12.63
CA THR A 170 17.93 6.53 -12.25
C THR A 170 18.71 5.79 -13.34
N SER A 171 18.16 4.70 -13.87
CA SER A 171 18.79 3.94 -14.96
C SER A 171 18.97 4.77 -16.24
N LYS A 172 17.99 5.62 -16.60
CA LYS A 172 18.12 6.56 -17.72
C LYS A 172 19.24 7.58 -17.50
N HIS A 173 19.38 8.08 -16.26
CA HIS A 173 20.44 9.04 -15.94
C HIS A 173 21.82 8.39 -16.06
N GLU A 174 21.98 7.18 -15.54
CA GLU A 174 23.20 6.38 -15.68
C GLU A 174 23.52 6.10 -17.15
N GLN A 175 22.52 5.70 -17.95
CA GLN A 175 22.69 5.48 -19.38
C GLN A 175 23.15 6.75 -20.11
N ALA A 176 22.57 7.91 -19.78
CA ALA A 176 22.98 9.19 -20.37
C ALA A 176 24.41 9.57 -19.98
N SER A 177 24.81 9.29 -18.74
CA SER A 177 26.19 9.49 -18.26
C SER A 177 27.19 8.61 -19.03
N LEU A 178 26.89 7.31 -19.15
CA LEU A 178 27.73 6.36 -19.89
C LEU A 178 27.81 6.71 -21.38
N GLU A 179 26.71 7.14 -22.00
CA GLU A 179 26.74 7.61 -23.39
C GLU A 179 27.64 8.83 -23.58
N SER A 180 27.67 9.76 -22.62
CA SER A 180 28.56 10.92 -22.64
C SER A 180 30.02 10.49 -22.53
N GLU A 181 30.34 9.60 -21.60
CA GLU A 181 31.69 9.07 -21.40
C GLU A 181 32.19 8.31 -22.63
N ILE A 182 31.36 7.46 -23.25
CA ILE A 182 31.69 6.77 -24.49
C ILE A 182 31.97 7.77 -25.62
N LYS A 183 31.19 8.84 -25.74
CA LYS A 183 31.41 9.90 -26.75
C LYS A 183 32.75 10.61 -26.52
N GLU A 184 33.08 10.92 -25.27
CA GLU A 184 34.34 11.57 -24.90
C GLU A 184 35.55 10.68 -25.17
N ILE A 185 35.50 9.42 -24.75
CA ILE A 185 36.53 8.41 -25.02
C ILE A 185 36.74 8.25 -26.53
N LYS A 186 35.65 8.14 -27.30
CA LYS A 186 35.71 8.02 -28.76
C LYS A 186 36.36 9.25 -29.40
N ALA A 187 36.04 10.46 -28.93
CA ALA A 187 36.65 11.69 -29.41
C ALA A 187 38.16 11.74 -29.10
N SER A 188 38.56 11.31 -27.90
CA SER A 188 39.96 11.19 -27.49
C SER A 188 40.74 10.22 -28.38
N TYR A 189 40.23 9.01 -28.60
CA TYR A 189 40.88 8.04 -29.51
C TYR A 189 40.96 8.53 -30.95
N GLN A 190 39.93 9.22 -31.45
CA GLN A 190 39.97 9.82 -32.79
C GLN A 190 41.03 10.90 -32.90
N PHE A 191 41.20 11.72 -31.86
CA PHE A 191 42.25 12.72 -31.80
C PHE A 191 43.64 12.07 -31.82
N GLU A 192 43.85 11.04 -31.00
CA GLU A 192 45.12 10.31 -30.93
C GLU A 192 45.45 9.60 -32.25
N SER A 193 44.47 8.98 -32.89
CA SER A 193 44.63 8.37 -34.22
C SER A 193 45.11 9.39 -35.26
N ARG A 194 44.49 10.58 -35.29
CA ARG A 194 44.90 11.67 -36.20
C ARG A 194 46.32 12.16 -35.91
N ARG A 195 46.69 12.25 -34.63
CA ARG A 195 48.04 12.64 -34.20
C ARG A 195 49.08 11.63 -34.69
N LEU A 196 48.83 10.35 -34.48
CA LEU A 196 49.70 9.26 -34.92
C LEU A 196 49.80 9.18 -36.45
N GLU A 197 48.70 9.38 -37.17
CA GLU A 197 48.71 9.46 -38.63
C GLU A 197 49.56 10.63 -39.15
N ALA A 198 49.46 11.81 -38.52
CA ALA A 198 50.27 12.97 -38.87
C ALA A 198 51.77 12.72 -38.61
N ALA A 199 52.12 12.12 -37.46
CA ALA A 199 53.49 11.74 -37.14
C ALA A 199 54.05 10.71 -38.13
N ASN A 200 53.27 9.69 -38.50
CA ASN A 200 53.67 8.70 -39.52
C ASN A 200 53.92 9.34 -40.89
N ARG A 201 53.07 10.29 -41.32
CA ARG A 201 53.30 11.05 -42.56
C ARG A 201 54.60 11.85 -42.50
N GLN A 202 54.88 12.50 -41.38
CA GLN A 202 56.14 13.23 -41.18
C GLN A 202 57.36 12.31 -41.25
N LEU A 203 57.35 11.18 -40.54
CA LEU A 203 58.42 10.19 -40.57
C LEU A 203 58.64 9.61 -41.97
N THR A 204 57.55 9.33 -42.69
CA THR A 204 57.62 8.84 -44.08
C THR A 204 58.31 9.86 -44.99
N ASN A 205 57.97 11.15 -44.86
CA ASN A 205 58.60 12.23 -45.61
C ASN A 205 60.10 12.37 -45.26
N GLN A 206 60.45 12.28 -43.97
CA GLN A 206 61.86 12.33 -43.53
C GLN A 206 62.67 11.14 -44.05
N LEU A 207 62.08 9.95 -44.08
CA LEU A 207 62.69 8.74 -44.61
C LEU A 207 62.94 8.87 -46.12
N GLU A 208 61.97 9.42 -46.87
CA GLU A 208 62.13 9.69 -48.30
C GLU A 208 63.20 10.74 -48.58
N GLN A 209 63.25 11.81 -47.78
CA GLN A 209 64.32 12.82 -47.85
C GLN A 209 65.69 12.18 -47.60
N THR A 210 65.81 11.35 -46.56
CA THR A 210 67.07 10.67 -46.21
C THR A 210 67.51 9.71 -47.32
N LYS A 211 66.58 9.01 -47.98
CA LYS A 211 66.89 8.18 -49.15
C LYS A 211 67.43 9.01 -50.31
N ASN A 212 66.80 10.15 -50.60
CA ASN A 212 67.26 11.07 -51.65
C ASN A 212 68.67 11.59 -51.35
N ASP A 213 68.93 12.02 -50.11
CA ASP A 213 70.24 12.48 -49.65
C ASP A 213 71.30 11.37 -49.75
N TYR A 214 70.93 10.14 -49.41
CA TYR A 214 71.81 8.98 -49.54
C TYR A 214 72.16 8.67 -51.00
N GLU A 215 71.19 8.71 -51.91
CA GLU A 215 71.42 8.51 -53.35
C GLU A 215 72.30 9.62 -53.95
N LEU A 216 72.10 10.88 -53.53
CA LEU A 216 72.97 11.99 -53.90
C LEU A 216 74.40 11.78 -53.36
N TYR A 217 74.53 11.38 -52.09
CA TYR A 217 75.83 11.07 -51.49
C TYR A 217 76.54 9.95 -52.23
N LYS A 218 75.82 8.87 -52.57
CA LYS A 218 76.34 7.73 -53.33
C LYS A 218 76.86 8.16 -54.71
N LYS A 219 76.12 9.01 -55.44
CA LYS A 219 76.57 9.61 -56.71
C LYS A 219 77.85 10.43 -56.52
N ARG A 220 77.91 11.28 -55.49
CA ARG A 220 79.09 12.12 -55.20
C ARG A 220 80.31 11.29 -54.80
N ALA A 221 80.14 10.27 -53.96
CA ALA A 221 81.21 9.36 -53.56
C ALA A 221 81.77 8.59 -54.77
N HIS A 222 80.91 8.16 -55.68
CA HIS A 222 81.34 7.50 -56.91
C HIS A 222 82.17 8.42 -57.81
N GLN A 223 81.75 9.69 -57.97
CA GLN A 223 82.53 10.70 -58.70
C GLN A 223 83.89 10.97 -58.06
N LEU A 224 83.95 11.06 -56.73
CA LEU A 224 85.20 11.26 -56.00
C LEU A 224 86.13 10.05 -56.10
N LEU A 225 85.61 8.82 -56.06
CA LEU A 225 86.41 7.62 -56.31
C LEU A 225 86.95 7.57 -57.73
N GLN A 226 86.19 8.07 -58.71
CA GLN A 226 86.67 8.24 -60.08
C GLN A 226 87.74 9.34 -60.20
N GLN A 227 87.68 10.39 -59.38
CA GLN A 227 88.71 11.44 -59.31
C GLN A 227 89.94 11.02 -58.50
N LYS A 228 89.79 10.13 -57.51
CA LYS A 228 90.89 9.61 -56.66
C LYS A 228 91.78 8.55 -57.32
N SER A 229 91.59 8.23 -58.60
CA SER A 229 92.64 7.52 -59.36
C SER A 229 93.88 8.39 -59.59
N ASP A 230 93.82 9.70 -59.32
CA ASP A 230 94.97 10.60 -59.36
C ASP A 230 95.14 11.38 -58.02
N GLN A 231 96.20 11.00 -57.30
CA GLN A 231 96.97 11.79 -56.31
C GLN A 231 96.51 12.00 -54.84
N THR A 232 97.44 11.56 -53.96
CA THR A 232 98.12 12.18 -52.78
C THR A 232 97.40 12.60 -51.48
N ASP A 233 98.20 12.50 -50.41
CA ASP A 233 97.89 12.39 -48.98
C ASP A 233 97.29 13.62 -48.26
N ASP A 234 97.15 14.78 -48.92
CA ASP A 234 96.48 15.95 -48.32
C ASP A 234 94.95 15.75 -48.19
N SER A 235 94.41 14.79 -48.93
CA SER A 235 93.01 14.36 -48.84
C SER A 235 92.68 13.59 -47.55
N ARG A 236 93.70 13.09 -46.83
CA ARG A 236 93.53 12.30 -45.60
C ARG A 236 93.21 13.16 -44.38
N LEU A 237 93.79 14.37 -44.31
CA LEU A 237 93.52 15.32 -43.22
C LEU A 237 92.09 15.88 -43.30
N GLY A 238 91.62 16.22 -44.50
CA GLY A 238 90.24 16.65 -44.74
C GLY A 238 89.20 15.57 -44.44
N THR A 239 89.51 14.29 -44.72
CA THR A 239 88.62 13.18 -44.35
C THR A 239 88.52 13.01 -42.83
N LEU A 240 89.62 13.14 -42.09
CA LEU A 240 89.60 13.05 -40.62
C LEU A 240 88.83 14.23 -40.00
N GLN A 241 89.00 15.45 -40.51
CA GLN A 241 88.24 16.61 -40.04
C GLN A 241 86.74 16.50 -40.33
N SER A 242 86.37 15.96 -41.50
CA SER A 242 84.97 15.65 -41.84
C SER A 242 84.39 14.58 -40.91
N GLN A 243 85.17 13.56 -40.56
CA GLN A 243 84.76 12.49 -39.66
C GLN A 243 84.54 12.99 -38.23
N VAL A 244 85.40 13.88 -37.72
CA VAL A 244 85.21 14.54 -36.42
C VAL A 244 83.93 15.37 -36.40
N LYS A 245 83.63 16.11 -37.48
CA LYS A 245 82.39 16.89 -37.59
C LYS A 245 81.15 15.99 -37.62
N LYS A 246 81.21 14.86 -38.33
CA LYS A 246 80.15 13.86 -38.38
C LYS A 246 79.88 13.23 -37.01
N LEU A 247 80.94 12.84 -36.30
CA LEU A 247 80.83 12.29 -34.95
C LEU A 247 80.27 13.31 -33.95
N LYS A 248 80.63 14.59 -34.09
CA LYS A 248 80.06 15.67 -33.26
C LYS A 248 78.56 15.87 -33.50
N MET A 249 78.12 15.82 -34.76
CA MET A 249 76.68 15.85 -35.08
C MET A 249 75.93 14.61 -34.57
N GLN A 250 76.51 13.42 -34.72
CA GLN A 250 75.92 12.19 -34.18
C GLN A 250 75.78 12.25 -32.66
N LYS A 251 76.80 12.72 -31.94
CA LYS A 251 76.74 12.94 -30.50
C LYS A 251 75.60 13.88 -30.10
N MET A 252 75.44 14.99 -30.81
CA MET A 252 74.33 15.93 -30.56
C MET A 252 72.96 15.26 -30.80
N GLY A 253 72.83 14.44 -31.85
CA GLY A 253 71.61 13.68 -32.12
C GLY A 253 71.25 12.69 -31.00
N TYR A 254 72.25 11.97 -30.47
CA TYR A 254 72.04 11.08 -29.32
C TYR A 254 71.67 11.84 -28.04
N GLU A 255 72.22 13.03 -27.81
CA GLU A 255 71.86 13.87 -26.67
C GLU A 255 70.41 14.38 -26.76
N THR A 256 69.95 14.76 -27.97
CA THR A 256 68.55 15.15 -28.19
C THR A 256 67.60 13.97 -28.03
N GLU A 257 67.94 12.80 -28.58
CA GLU A 257 67.13 11.59 -28.44
C GLU A 257 67.02 11.15 -26.97
N LYS A 258 68.14 11.20 -26.23
CA LYS A 258 68.15 10.92 -24.79
C LYS A 258 67.24 11.88 -24.00
N ALA A 259 67.23 13.17 -24.36
CA ALA A 259 66.37 14.16 -23.72
C ALA A 259 64.88 13.92 -24.03
N GLU A 260 64.55 13.53 -25.26
CA GLU A 260 63.17 13.16 -25.65
C GLU A 260 62.69 11.89 -24.92
N GLN A 261 63.55 10.87 -24.83
CA GLN A 261 63.25 9.66 -24.05
C GLN A 261 63.01 9.98 -22.57
N ALA A 262 63.79 10.87 -21.97
CA ALA A 262 63.59 11.31 -20.59
C ALA A 262 62.23 11.99 -20.38
N ARG A 263 61.82 12.89 -21.30
CA ARG A 263 60.48 13.51 -21.26
C ARG A 263 59.35 12.50 -21.41
N LYS A 264 59.53 11.49 -22.25
CA LYS A 264 58.54 10.42 -22.43
C LYS A 264 58.37 9.60 -21.15
N ILE A 265 59.47 9.28 -20.46
CA ILE A 265 59.44 8.60 -19.16
C ILE A 265 58.69 9.45 -18.13
N GLU A 266 58.98 10.75 -18.05
CA GLU A 266 58.31 11.67 -17.12
C GLU A 266 56.79 11.76 -17.35
N LEU A 267 56.36 11.77 -18.62
CA LEU A 267 54.93 11.74 -18.96
C LEU A 267 54.27 10.41 -18.54
N MET A 268 54.93 9.28 -18.79
CA MET A 268 54.42 7.97 -18.37
C MET A 268 54.34 7.85 -16.84
N ASP A 269 55.30 8.41 -16.10
CA ASP A 269 55.27 8.44 -14.64
C ASP A 269 54.10 9.27 -14.11
N LEU A 270 53.75 10.38 -14.77
CA LEU A 270 52.58 11.18 -14.43
C LEU A 270 51.28 10.39 -14.64
N ASP A 271 51.13 9.73 -15.80
CA ASP A 271 49.94 8.92 -16.11
C ASP A 271 49.79 7.73 -15.13
N ILE A 272 50.90 7.10 -14.74
CA ILE A 272 50.91 6.02 -13.73
C ILE A 272 50.45 6.57 -12.38
N ARG A 273 50.92 7.75 -11.96
CA ARG A 273 50.50 8.37 -10.68
C ARG A 273 49.00 8.66 -10.68
N GLN A 274 48.48 9.28 -11.75
CA GLN A 274 47.05 9.55 -11.88
C GLN A 274 46.21 8.26 -11.85
N SER A 275 46.67 7.22 -12.54
CA SER A 275 46.02 5.91 -12.52
C SER A 275 46.01 5.28 -11.13
N LEU A 276 47.11 5.40 -10.36
CA LEU A 276 47.19 4.93 -8.98
C LEU A 276 46.25 5.69 -8.05
N ASP A 277 46.08 7.00 -8.22
CA ASP A 277 45.14 7.79 -7.42
C ASP A 277 43.69 7.42 -7.73
N CYS A 278 43.34 7.19 -9.01
CA CYS A 278 42.03 6.66 -9.39
C CYS A 278 41.75 5.29 -8.76
N ILE A 279 42.75 4.38 -8.75
CA ILE A 279 42.64 3.08 -8.09
C ILE A 279 42.38 3.25 -6.59
N ARG A 280 43.07 4.17 -5.91
CA ARG A 280 42.85 4.44 -4.47
C ARG A 280 41.44 4.96 -4.20
N GLU A 281 40.91 5.84 -5.05
CA GLU A 281 39.53 6.32 -4.92
C GLU A 281 38.50 5.20 -5.12
N LEU A 282 38.70 4.32 -6.10
CA LEU A 282 37.84 3.16 -6.32
C LEU A 282 37.91 2.18 -5.15
N GLN A 283 39.09 1.95 -4.58
CA GLN A 283 39.25 1.13 -3.37
C GLN A 283 38.51 1.76 -2.17
N ALA A 284 38.60 3.07 -1.98
CA ALA A 284 37.87 3.76 -0.92
C ALA A 284 36.34 3.66 -1.10
N LYS A 285 35.84 3.75 -2.34
CA LYS A 285 34.42 3.52 -2.65
C LYS A 285 34.00 2.08 -2.38
N GLN A 286 34.85 1.11 -2.73
CA GLN A 286 34.61 -0.32 -2.46
C GLN A 286 34.53 -0.60 -0.96
N THR A 287 35.42 -0.03 -0.14
CA THR A 287 35.36 -0.18 1.32
C THR A 287 34.06 0.38 1.88
N ARG A 288 33.64 1.58 1.46
CA ARG A 288 32.34 2.15 1.90
C ARG A 288 31.16 1.26 1.51
N LEU A 289 31.19 0.67 0.31
CA LEU A 289 30.14 -0.25 -0.13
C LEU A 289 30.09 -1.50 0.78
N VAL A 290 31.25 -2.08 1.10
CA VAL A 290 31.34 -3.22 2.03
C VAL A 290 30.76 -2.84 3.39
N ASP A 291 31.10 -1.68 3.93
CA ASP A 291 30.56 -1.19 5.21
C ASP A 291 29.02 -1.07 5.16
N THR A 292 28.47 -0.50 4.08
CA THR A 292 27.01 -0.40 3.92
C THR A 292 26.32 -1.76 3.78
N VAL A 293 26.96 -2.74 3.12
CA VAL A 293 26.43 -4.10 3.01
C VAL A 293 26.42 -4.77 4.38
N THR A 294 27.47 -4.57 5.19
CA THR A 294 27.50 -5.11 6.56
C THR A 294 26.40 -4.48 7.43
N GLU A 295 26.18 -3.16 7.34
CA GLU A 295 25.11 -2.48 8.07
C GLU A 295 23.70 -2.98 7.66
N LEU A 296 23.50 -3.23 6.35
CA LEU A 296 22.24 -3.79 5.85
C LEU A 296 22.00 -5.23 6.35
N GLU A 297 23.05 -6.04 6.42
CA GLU A 297 22.94 -7.41 6.96
C GLU A 297 22.63 -7.40 8.46
N GLU A 298 23.22 -6.49 9.24
CA GLU A 298 22.88 -6.30 10.65
C GLU A 298 21.41 -5.87 10.84
N LYS A 299 20.93 -4.91 10.04
CA LYS A 299 19.51 -4.50 10.05
C LYS A 299 18.59 -5.65 9.66
N ARG A 300 18.98 -6.47 8.68
CA ARG A 300 18.22 -7.65 8.26
C ARG A 300 18.14 -8.70 9.38
N GLN A 301 19.22 -8.92 10.12
CA GLN A 301 19.21 -9.78 11.30
C GLN A 301 18.28 -9.25 12.38
N LEU A 302 18.28 -7.93 12.63
CA LEU A 302 17.37 -7.30 13.60
C LEU A 302 15.90 -7.46 13.20
N VAL A 303 15.57 -7.28 11.92
CA VAL A 303 14.21 -7.51 11.39
C VAL A 303 13.79 -8.96 11.60
N ASN A 304 14.66 -9.93 11.27
CA ASN A 304 14.38 -11.35 11.50
C ASN A 304 14.14 -11.67 12.99
N GLU A 305 14.88 -11.02 13.90
CA GLU A 305 14.67 -11.19 15.35
C GLU A 305 13.32 -10.61 15.79
N MET A 306 12.96 -9.43 15.31
CA MET A 306 11.66 -8.79 15.55
C MET A 306 10.50 -9.66 15.04
N GLU A 307 10.61 -10.21 13.83
CA GLU A 307 9.61 -11.12 13.27
C GLU A 307 9.44 -12.38 14.12
N LYS A 308 10.55 -12.94 14.64
CA LYS A 308 10.52 -14.09 15.54
C LYS A 308 9.80 -13.75 16.86
N ARG A 309 10.04 -12.57 17.43
CA ARG A 309 9.33 -12.09 18.64
C ARG A 309 7.83 -11.91 18.37
N LEU A 310 7.47 -11.24 17.27
CA LEU A 310 6.07 -11.08 16.87
C LEU A 310 5.35 -12.41 16.66
N LYS A 311 6.05 -13.43 16.12
CA LYS A 311 5.50 -14.78 15.98
C LYS A 311 5.24 -15.42 17.35
N MET A 312 6.18 -15.31 18.28
CA MET A 312 5.99 -15.80 19.65
C MET A 312 4.82 -15.10 20.35
N ASP A 313 4.74 -13.77 20.25
CA ASP A 313 3.65 -13.00 20.85
C ASP A 313 2.29 -13.40 20.26
N ARG A 314 2.21 -13.61 18.94
CA ARG A 314 1.00 -14.14 18.28
C ARG A 314 0.61 -15.53 18.80
N GLU A 315 1.58 -16.43 18.94
CA GLU A 315 1.34 -17.78 19.48
C GLU A 315 0.84 -17.72 20.94
N ASP A 316 1.41 -16.83 21.76
CA ASP A 316 1.00 -16.65 23.15
C ASP A 316 -0.38 -15.99 23.27
N HIS A 317 -0.71 -15.03 22.40
CA HIS A 317 -2.07 -14.49 22.28
C HIS A 317 -3.09 -15.55 21.86
N VAL A 318 -2.75 -16.40 20.90
CA VAL A 318 -3.62 -17.52 20.49
C VAL A 318 -3.86 -18.47 21.67
N LYS A 319 -2.81 -18.87 22.41
CA LYS A 319 -2.95 -19.69 23.62
C LYS A 319 -3.84 -19.02 24.68
N ALA A 320 -3.67 -17.71 24.89
CA ALA A 320 -4.49 -16.96 25.84
C ALA A 320 -5.97 -16.95 25.43
N LEU A 321 -6.26 -16.79 24.15
CA LEU A 321 -7.63 -16.87 23.60
C LEU A 321 -8.22 -18.29 23.74
N GLU A 322 -7.42 -19.33 23.52
CA GLU A 322 -7.84 -20.73 23.69
C GLU A 322 -8.20 -21.01 25.16
N LEU A 323 -7.35 -20.60 26.11
CA LEU A 323 -7.63 -20.72 27.56
C LEU A 323 -8.88 -19.95 27.97
N LEU A 324 -9.07 -18.75 27.41
CA LEU A 324 -10.26 -17.94 27.66
C LEU A 324 -11.53 -18.64 27.14
N LYS A 325 -11.45 -19.22 25.94
CA LYS A 325 -12.53 -20.01 25.33
C LYS A 325 -12.86 -21.24 26.17
N GLU A 326 -11.86 -22.01 26.61
CA GLU A 326 -12.04 -23.16 27.51
C GLU A 326 -12.71 -22.76 28.84
N SER A 327 -12.34 -21.61 29.40
CA SER A 327 -12.97 -21.05 30.60
C SER A 327 -14.45 -20.72 30.36
N TYR A 328 -14.78 -20.09 29.23
CA TYR A 328 -16.17 -19.81 28.85
C TYR A 328 -16.98 -21.09 28.62
N GLU A 329 -16.43 -22.08 27.91
CA GLU A 329 -17.10 -23.37 27.71
C GLU A 329 -17.35 -24.08 29.04
N THR A 330 -16.37 -24.06 29.94
CA THR A 330 -16.51 -24.61 31.30
C THR A 330 -17.63 -23.89 32.06
N ARG A 331 -17.71 -22.56 31.98
CA ARG A 331 -18.76 -21.77 32.63
C ARG A 331 -20.14 -22.02 32.02
N ILE A 332 -20.24 -22.15 30.70
CA ILE A 332 -21.47 -22.53 30.01
C ILE A 332 -21.92 -23.93 30.47
N ASN A 333 -21.01 -24.89 30.52
CA ASN A 333 -21.30 -26.26 30.99
C ASN A 333 -21.79 -26.27 32.45
N GLN A 334 -21.17 -25.48 33.34
CA GLN A 334 -21.63 -25.32 34.72
C GLN A 334 -23.03 -24.72 34.81
N LEU A 335 -23.32 -23.66 34.04
CA LEU A 335 -24.65 -23.04 33.98
C LEU A 335 -25.70 -24.01 33.42
N THR A 336 -25.32 -24.84 32.44
CA THR A 336 -26.21 -25.85 31.85
C THR A 336 -26.48 -26.99 32.83
N ALA A 337 -25.47 -27.43 33.58
CA ALA A 337 -25.61 -28.44 34.64
C ALA A 337 -26.46 -27.94 35.81
N SER A 338 -26.29 -26.69 36.23
CA SER A 338 -27.08 -26.07 37.30
C SER A 338 -28.50 -25.69 36.85
N GLY A 339 -28.71 -25.39 35.57
CA GLY A 339 -30.05 -25.25 34.97
C GLY A 339 -30.82 -26.56 34.90
N ARG A 340 -30.14 -27.71 34.77
CA ARG A 340 -30.78 -29.05 34.86
C ARG A 340 -31.11 -29.48 36.29
N ALA A 341 -30.43 -28.93 37.29
CA ALA A 341 -30.68 -29.25 38.70
C ALA A 341 -31.83 -28.43 39.32
N THR A 342 -32.34 -27.42 38.63
CA THR A 342 -33.35 -26.48 39.17
C THR A 342 -34.79 -26.70 38.69
N GLU A 343 -35.08 -27.74 37.90
CA GLU A 343 -36.47 -28.16 37.60
C GLU A 343 -37.14 -28.97 38.73
N SER A 344 -36.47 -29.16 39.87
CA SER A 344 -37.09 -29.77 41.06
C SER A 344 -36.58 -29.13 42.35
N SER A 345 -36.96 -27.89 42.65
CA SER A 345 -37.28 -27.48 44.03
C SER A 345 -37.59 -25.98 44.10
N SER A 346 -38.69 -25.71 44.77
CA SER A 346 -39.18 -24.42 45.23
C SER A 346 -38.12 -23.50 45.85
N ILE A 347 -38.34 -22.22 45.61
CA ILE A 347 -37.77 -21.01 46.24
C ILE A 347 -37.53 -21.21 47.75
N PRO A 348 -36.38 -20.73 48.29
CA PRO A 348 -36.47 -19.61 49.22
C PRO A 348 -35.38 -18.54 49.11
N VAL A 349 -35.82 -17.35 49.50
CA VAL A 349 -35.12 -16.11 49.85
C VAL A 349 -34.03 -16.29 50.93
N LEU A 350 -32.87 -15.64 50.77
CA LEU A 350 -31.94 -15.15 51.84
C LEU A 350 -30.82 -14.35 51.14
N ASN A 351 -30.58 -13.05 51.34
CA ASN A 351 -30.15 -12.28 52.52
C ASN A 351 -28.79 -12.72 53.11
N GLN A 352 -27.97 -11.71 53.48
CA GLN A 352 -26.66 -11.76 54.19
C GLN A 352 -25.41 -11.87 53.28
N GLN A 353 -24.21 -11.32 53.50
CA GLN A 353 -23.57 -10.20 54.25
C GLN A 353 -22.04 -10.47 54.15
N GLN A 354 -21.20 -9.45 54.41
CA GLN A 354 -19.73 -9.46 54.65
C GLN A 354 -18.88 -9.01 53.46
N GLN A 355 -18.35 -7.78 53.49
CA GLN A 355 -17.14 -7.32 54.22
C GLN A 355 -15.85 -7.95 53.67
N HIS A 356 -15.01 -7.14 53.01
CA HIS A 356 -13.62 -6.86 53.42
C HIS A 356 -12.98 -5.76 52.54
N SER A 357 -12.39 -4.77 53.23
CA SER A 357 -11.48 -3.68 52.80
C SER A 357 -10.15 -4.20 52.21
N PRO A 358 -9.27 -3.41 51.53
CA PRO A 358 -8.65 -2.14 52.02
C PRO A 358 -8.52 -0.99 50.98
N ARG A 359 -8.63 0.31 51.34
CA ARG A 359 -7.59 1.25 51.86
C ARG A 359 -6.29 1.19 51.02
N THR A 360 -5.81 2.20 50.29
CA THR A 360 -5.48 3.65 50.53
C THR A 360 -4.98 4.27 49.18
N PRO A 361 -4.46 5.51 49.08
CA PRO A 361 -4.80 6.81 49.69
C PRO A 361 -5.03 7.94 48.65
N ASP A 362 -5.82 8.92 49.08
CA ASP A 362 -5.56 10.38 49.05
C ASP A 362 -4.44 10.91 48.12
N ASN A 363 -4.81 11.74 47.13
CA ASN A 363 -4.02 12.91 46.82
C ASN A 363 -4.88 14.07 46.28
N SER A 364 -4.85 15.15 47.04
CA SER A 364 -5.46 16.45 46.80
C SER A 364 -4.91 17.17 45.55
N SER A 365 -5.77 17.81 44.76
CA SER A 365 -5.52 19.19 44.32
C SER A 365 -6.73 19.89 43.68
N LYS A 366 -7.11 20.98 44.35
CA LYS A 366 -7.46 22.30 43.81
C LYS A 366 -8.70 22.45 42.90
N ARG A 367 -9.74 22.98 43.55
CA ARG A 367 -10.47 24.21 43.20
C ARG A 367 -10.10 24.85 41.85
N ASN A 368 -11.09 25.01 40.99
CA ASN A 368 -11.45 26.34 40.52
C ASN A 368 -12.94 26.39 40.15
N ASP A 369 -13.67 27.24 40.86
CA ASP A 369 -14.99 27.71 40.48
C ASP A 369 -14.86 28.55 39.19
N ASN A 370 -15.66 28.26 38.17
CA ASN A 370 -16.21 29.35 37.38
C ASN A 370 -17.61 29.01 36.87
N ASP A 371 -18.48 29.95 37.18
CA ASP A 371 -19.93 30.03 37.00
C ASP A 371 -20.28 30.30 35.52
N GLY A 372 -21.44 29.79 35.07
CA GLY A 372 -21.95 30.06 33.71
C GLY A 372 -22.83 28.96 33.10
N SER A 373 -24.04 28.80 33.61
CA SER A 373 -25.19 28.21 32.87
C SER A 373 -26.11 29.33 32.35
N PRO A 374 -27.07 29.13 31.41
CA PRO A 374 -27.62 27.87 30.91
C PRO A 374 -27.96 27.79 29.39
N ARG A 375 -27.93 26.60 28.79
CA ARG A 375 -28.96 26.14 27.83
C ARG A 375 -28.76 24.66 27.46
N THR A 376 -29.52 23.79 28.11
CA THR A 376 -29.59 22.36 27.82
C THR A 376 -30.74 22.10 26.84
N THR A 377 -30.38 21.68 25.63
CA THR A 377 -31.26 20.91 24.74
C THR A 377 -31.17 19.43 25.13
N PRO A 378 -32.28 18.68 25.20
CA PRO A 378 -32.25 17.26 25.53
C PRO A 378 -31.84 16.46 24.29
N ASP A 379 -30.64 15.91 24.33
CA ASP A 379 -30.07 15.00 23.33
C ASP A 379 -30.61 13.56 23.56
N PRO A 380 -31.29 12.93 22.58
CA PRO A 380 -31.98 11.67 22.81
C PRO A 380 -31.23 10.49 22.19
N MET A 381 -29.97 10.20 22.54
CA MET A 381 -29.35 8.88 22.29
C MET A 381 -28.19 8.56 23.27
N LYS A 382 -28.44 8.53 24.58
CA LYS A 382 -27.52 7.82 25.51
C LYS A 382 -27.84 6.33 25.47
N ARG A 383 -27.16 5.59 24.60
CA ARG A 383 -27.01 4.14 24.76
C ARG A 383 -26.28 3.93 26.10
N HIS A 384 -26.90 3.18 27.00
CA HIS A 384 -26.27 2.74 28.23
C HIS A 384 -25.19 1.71 27.87
N THR A 385 -23.99 2.18 27.53
CA THR A 385 -22.77 1.38 27.60
C THR A 385 -22.55 1.02 29.06
N SER A 386 -22.26 -0.25 29.34
CA SER A 386 -21.97 -0.67 30.71
C SER A 386 -20.77 0.13 31.25
N PRO A 387 -20.70 0.43 32.57
CA PRO A 387 -19.55 1.14 33.15
C PRO A 387 -18.21 0.49 32.79
N GLN A 388 -18.23 -0.84 32.66
CA GLN A 388 -17.08 -1.65 32.27
C GLN A 388 -16.64 -1.41 30.82
N GLN A 389 -17.58 -1.20 29.88
CA GLN A 389 -17.26 -0.83 28.51
C GLN A 389 -16.72 0.59 28.41
N GLN A 390 -17.21 1.53 29.22
CA GLN A 390 -16.65 2.88 29.24
C GLN A 390 -15.22 2.88 29.77
N GLU A 391 -14.93 2.08 30.80
CA GLU A 391 -13.59 1.94 31.35
C GLU A 391 -12.62 1.32 30.32
N GLU A 392 -13.07 0.31 29.58
CA GLU A 392 -12.29 -0.33 28.51
C GLU A 392 -12.07 0.61 27.30
N GLU A 393 -13.08 1.38 26.89
CA GLU A 393 -12.94 2.41 25.85
C GLU A 393 -11.98 3.53 26.29
N THR A 394 -12.02 3.95 27.56
CA THR A 394 -11.07 4.95 28.07
C THR A 394 -9.64 4.40 28.13
N ALA A 395 -9.45 3.15 28.55
CA ALA A 395 -8.13 2.52 28.60
C ALA A 395 -7.55 2.31 27.18
N ALA A 396 -8.38 1.89 26.22
CA ALA A 396 -7.96 1.77 24.83
C ALA A 396 -7.57 3.14 24.23
N MET A 397 -8.34 4.18 24.53
CA MET A 397 -8.04 5.53 24.07
C MET A 397 -6.77 6.10 24.72
N GLU A 398 -6.52 5.80 25.98
CA GLU A 398 -5.29 6.16 26.69
C GLU A 398 -4.07 5.43 26.13
N SER A 399 -4.21 4.14 25.80
CA SER A 399 -3.16 3.36 25.12
C SER A 399 -2.83 3.89 23.73
N ILE A 400 -3.85 4.30 22.95
CA ILE A 400 -3.63 4.94 21.64
C ILE A 400 -2.92 6.29 21.80
N MET A 401 -3.31 7.09 22.79
CA MET A 401 -2.64 8.36 23.08
C MET A 401 -1.19 8.16 23.49
N GLU A 402 -0.89 7.17 24.34
CA GLU A 402 0.46 6.85 24.76
C GLU A 402 1.33 6.41 23.57
N TYR A 403 0.82 5.52 22.71
CA TYR A 403 1.49 5.10 21.48
C TYR A 403 1.78 6.27 20.54
N LEU A 404 0.79 7.13 20.29
CA LEU A 404 0.98 8.32 19.45
C LEU A 404 1.98 9.31 20.05
N ASN A 405 2.04 9.42 21.37
CA ASN A 405 2.99 10.31 22.05
C ASN A 405 4.42 9.75 21.99
N GLU A 406 4.56 8.43 22.08
CA GLU A 406 5.84 7.74 21.94
C GLU A 406 6.35 7.80 20.48
N ASP A 407 5.48 7.60 19.50
CA ASP A 407 5.82 7.73 18.08
C ASP A 407 6.22 9.18 17.71
N ASN A 408 5.47 10.17 18.22
CA ASN A 408 5.86 11.58 18.08
C ASN A 408 7.21 11.90 18.73
N SER A 409 7.53 11.26 19.86
CA SER A 409 8.84 11.42 20.53
C SER A 409 9.97 10.83 19.68
N ARG A 410 9.75 9.67 19.05
CA ARG A 410 10.71 9.05 18.11
C ARG A 410 10.92 9.92 16.86
N LEU A 411 9.84 10.47 16.30
CA LEU A 411 9.91 11.39 15.17
C LEU A 411 10.69 12.67 15.51
N ARG A 412 10.48 13.25 16.69
CA ARG A 412 11.26 14.40 17.16
C ARG A 412 12.74 14.08 17.30
N GLN A 413 13.08 12.93 17.88
CA GLN A 413 14.48 12.49 18.02
C GLN A 413 15.15 12.24 16.66
N SER A 414 14.43 11.64 15.70
CA SER A 414 14.94 11.45 14.34
C SER A 414 15.15 12.78 13.61
N LEU A 415 14.26 13.74 13.82
CA LEU A 415 14.35 15.08 13.23
C LEU A 415 15.55 15.84 13.82
N GLU A 416 15.78 15.76 15.13
CA GLU A 416 16.95 16.33 15.82
C GLU A 416 18.26 15.70 15.32
N GLN A 417 18.30 14.37 15.12
CA GLN A 417 19.47 13.70 14.52
C GLN A 417 19.76 14.17 13.10
N LYS A 418 18.73 14.35 12.26
CA LYS A 418 18.89 14.87 10.90
C LYS A 418 19.34 16.33 10.89
N GLU A 419 18.83 17.14 11.82
CA GLU A 419 19.26 18.53 12.00
C GLU A 419 20.75 18.59 12.38
N GLN A 420 21.21 17.71 13.28
CA GLN A 420 22.62 17.62 13.66
C GLN A 420 23.53 17.25 12.47
N ILE A 421 23.12 16.28 11.64
CA ILE A 421 23.86 15.90 10.42
C ILE A 421 23.94 17.07 9.44
N CYS A 422 22.84 17.82 9.27
CA CYS A 422 22.83 19.01 8.43
C CYS A 422 23.81 20.08 8.93
N ILE A 423 23.88 20.31 10.25
CA ILE A 423 24.82 21.25 10.86
C ILE A 423 26.28 20.80 10.61
N GLU A 424 26.58 19.52 10.78
CA GLU A 424 27.92 18.97 10.51
C GLU A 424 28.33 19.11 9.04
N LEU A 425 27.42 18.79 8.11
CA LEU A 425 27.66 18.97 6.68
C LEU A 425 27.89 20.45 6.33
N GLN A 426 27.10 21.35 6.92
CA GLN A 426 27.26 22.78 6.71
C GLN A 426 28.61 23.29 7.24
N GLN A 427 29.06 22.81 8.40
CA GLN A 427 30.40 23.10 8.93
C GLN A 427 31.51 22.58 8.00
N LYS A 428 31.36 21.36 7.47
CA LYS A 428 32.34 20.75 6.57
C LYS A 428 32.44 21.49 5.23
N ILE A 429 31.31 21.95 4.69
CA ILE A 429 31.30 22.82 3.50
C ILE A 429 32.07 24.12 3.77
N LEU A 430 31.86 24.72 4.94
CA LEU A 430 32.56 25.95 5.34
C LEU A 430 34.08 25.73 5.48
N GLN A 431 34.50 24.62 6.07
CA GLN A 431 35.91 24.23 6.16
C GLN A 431 36.54 24.01 4.78
N LEU A 432 35.82 23.34 3.88
CA LEU A 432 36.29 23.15 2.51
C LEU A 432 36.42 24.50 1.79
N GLN A 433 35.42 25.38 1.88
CA GLN A 433 35.50 26.72 1.28
C GLN A 433 36.70 27.52 1.80
N GLN A 434 36.99 27.45 3.10
CA GLN A 434 38.15 28.12 3.69
C GLN A 434 39.47 27.54 3.16
N LYS A 435 39.58 26.20 3.08
CA LYS A 435 40.75 25.54 2.50
C LYS A 435 40.96 25.91 1.03
N TRP A 436 39.88 26.02 0.26
CA TRP A 436 39.93 26.47 -1.14
C TRP A 436 40.37 27.94 -1.27
N GLN A 437 40.14 28.79 -0.27
CA GLN A 437 40.66 30.16 -0.26
C GLN A 437 42.15 30.19 0.08
N ASP A 438 42.59 29.44 1.09
CA ASP A 438 44.01 29.37 1.48
C ASP A 438 44.89 28.80 0.36
N ASP A 439 44.43 27.77 -0.37
CA ASP A 439 45.17 27.16 -1.48
C ASP A 439 45.29 28.10 -2.72
N ASN A 440 44.39 29.09 -2.87
CA ASN A 440 44.44 30.05 -3.99
C ASN A 440 45.33 31.28 -3.71
N ASP A 441 45.61 31.60 -2.45
CA ASP A 441 46.44 32.74 -2.09
C ASP A 441 47.96 32.40 -2.05
N GLU A 442 48.35 31.13 -2.09
CA GLU A 442 49.78 30.71 -2.13
C GLU A 442 50.41 30.61 -3.53
N GLU A 443 49.63 30.54 -4.63
CA GLU A 443 50.21 30.50 -6.00
C GLU A 443 50.62 31.88 -6.55
N GLY A 444 50.46 32.96 -5.78
CA GLY A 444 50.74 34.33 -6.20
C GLY A 444 52.16 34.87 -5.93
N SER A 445 53.06 34.14 -5.25
CA SER A 445 54.34 34.73 -4.81
C SER A 445 55.52 33.76 -4.80
N THR A 446 55.89 33.23 -5.97
CA THR A 446 57.26 32.70 -6.17
C THR A 446 58.19 33.83 -6.60
N ASN A 447 58.81 34.47 -5.61
CA ASN A 447 60.05 35.21 -5.80
C ASN A 447 61.23 34.27 -5.48
N TYR A 448 62.19 34.20 -6.41
CA TYR A 448 63.40 33.39 -6.33
C TYR A 448 64.18 33.63 -5.03
N SER A 449 64.58 32.58 -4.32
CA SER A 449 65.85 32.59 -3.58
C SER A 449 66.44 31.20 -3.38
N VAL A 450 67.60 31.03 -3.97
CA VAL A 450 68.57 29.95 -3.78
C VAL A 450 69.06 29.94 -2.33
N SER A 451 69.08 28.78 -1.68
CA SER A 451 70.11 28.46 -0.67
C SER A 451 70.20 26.96 -0.39
N SER A 452 71.42 26.46 -0.56
CA SER A 452 71.92 25.15 -0.21
C SER A 452 71.74 24.82 1.28
N GLN A 453 71.49 23.55 1.62
CA GLN A 453 72.16 22.95 2.77
C GLN A 453 72.20 21.40 2.72
N THR A 454 73.42 20.93 2.88
CA THR A 454 73.94 19.60 3.18
C THR A 454 73.32 18.94 4.42
N ASN A 455 73.17 17.61 4.39
CA ASN A 455 73.50 16.64 5.46
C ASN A 455 73.34 15.21 4.87
N MET A 456 74.41 14.46 4.56
CA MET A 456 75.23 13.63 5.47
C MET A 456 74.40 12.81 6.47
N THR A 457 74.13 11.55 6.14
CA THR A 457 74.20 10.46 7.11
C THR A 457 74.68 9.18 6.40
N GLN A 458 75.89 8.76 6.78
CA GLN A 458 76.47 7.46 6.46
C GLN A 458 75.67 6.35 7.12
N GLN A 459 75.44 5.26 6.40
CA GLN A 459 75.50 3.93 7.01
C GLN A 459 76.13 2.95 6.01
N THR A 460 77.34 2.57 6.35
CA THR A 460 78.13 1.48 5.80
C THR A 460 77.54 0.14 6.27
N HIS A 461 77.34 -0.81 5.36
CA HIS A 461 77.60 -2.23 5.63
C HIS A 461 77.80 -3.01 4.32
N ASP A 462 79.06 -3.39 4.12
CA ASP A 462 79.56 -4.70 3.70
C ASP A 462 78.88 -5.47 2.56
N SER A 463 79.62 -5.50 1.45
CA SER A 463 80.20 -6.73 0.88
C SER A 463 79.26 -7.93 0.81
N HIS A 464 78.57 -8.09 -0.32
CA HIS A 464 78.44 -9.39 -1.01
C HIS A 464 78.56 -9.13 -2.52
N GLY A 465 79.70 -9.51 -3.09
CA GLY A 465 79.87 -9.65 -4.53
C GLY A 465 79.03 -10.83 -5.02
N GLY A 466 77.72 -10.59 -5.15
CA GLY A 466 76.76 -11.49 -5.77
C GLY A 466 76.65 -11.15 -7.26
N ASP A 467 76.90 -12.16 -8.07
CA ASP A 467 76.99 -12.16 -9.51
C ASP A 467 75.86 -11.37 -10.20
N VAL A 468 76.20 -10.24 -10.82
CA VAL A 468 75.28 -9.39 -11.60
C VAL A 468 74.67 -10.18 -12.78
N TYR A 469 75.37 -11.22 -13.24
CA TYR A 469 74.88 -12.11 -14.29
C TYR A 469 73.76 -13.04 -13.79
N GLU A 470 73.73 -13.39 -12.50
CA GLU A 470 72.72 -14.27 -11.91
C GLU A 470 71.42 -13.51 -11.56
N SER A 471 71.55 -12.24 -11.15
CA SER A 471 70.39 -11.32 -11.03
C SER A 471 69.76 -10.98 -12.37
N MET A 472 70.56 -10.84 -13.44
CA MET A 472 70.02 -10.60 -14.78
C MET A 472 69.39 -11.88 -15.38
N MET A 473 69.93 -13.07 -15.05
CA MET A 473 69.30 -14.34 -15.42
C MET A 473 67.97 -14.58 -14.70
N GLN A 474 67.84 -14.21 -13.42
CA GLN A 474 66.56 -14.32 -12.70
C GLN A 474 65.48 -13.34 -13.20
N LEU A 475 65.87 -12.18 -13.74
CA LEU A 475 64.95 -11.23 -14.37
C LEU A 475 64.51 -11.63 -15.78
N LEU A 476 65.27 -12.48 -16.47
CA LEU A 476 64.94 -12.99 -17.81
C LEU A 476 64.28 -14.38 -17.79
N SER A 477 64.39 -15.13 -16.69
CA SER A 477 63.79 -16.45 -16.49
C SER A 477 62.25 -16.50 -16.67
N PRO A 478 61.46 -15.47 -16.27
CA PRO A 478 60.02 -15.44 -16.53
C PRO A 478 59.65 -15.06 -17.97
N LEU A 479 60.56 -14.46 -18.74
CA LEU A 479 60.28 -14.02 -20.12
C LEU A 479 60.55 -15.11 -21.17
N VAL A 480 61.29 -16.16 -20.83
CA VAL A 480 61.60 -17.26 -21.76
C VAL A 480 60.79 -18.54 -21.47
N SER A 481 60.04 -18.56 -20.37
CA SER A 481 59.09 -19.64 -20.08
C SER A 481 57.74 -19.39 -20.76
N ARG A 482 57.65 -19.81 -22.02
CA ARG A 482 56.44 -20.35 -22.68
C ARG A 482 55.28 -19.35 -22.98
N PRO A 483 55.13 -18.87 -24.24
CA PRO A 483 54.05 -17.96 -24.65
C PRO A 483 52.67 -18.62 -24.83
N GLU A 484 52.51 -19.92 -24.55
CA GLU A 484 51.26 -20.65 -24.81
C GLU A 484 50.15 -20.44 -23.77
N SER A 485 50.44 -19.97 -22.54
CA SER A 485 49.41 -19.87 -21.49
C SER A 485 48.59 -18.58 -21.54
N LYS A 486 49.20 -17.45 -21.92
CA LYS A 486 48.48 -16.15 -22.00
C LYS A 486 47.42 -16.12 -23.10
N GLY A 487 47.63 -16.85 -24.19
CA GLY A 487 46.64 -17.02 -25.25
C GLY A 487 45.40 -17.76 -24.75
N VAL A 488 45.59 -18.84 -23.98
CA VAL A 488 44.49 -19.63 -23.41
C VAL A 488 43.69 -18.83 -22.39
N ASP A 489 44.31 -17.97 -21.60
CA ASP A 489 43.61 -17.11 -20.64
C ASP A 489 42.80 -16.00 -21.33
N LEU A 490 43.33 -15.42 -22.42
CA LEU A 490 42.59 -14.47 -23.25
C LEU A 490 41.42 -15.13 -24.00
N GLU A 491 41.61 -16.33 -24.53
CA GLU A 491 40.54 -17.09 -25.18
C GLU A 491 39.41 -17.44 -24.19
N LYS A 492 39.75 -17.84 -22.96
CA LYS A 492 38.76 -18.05 -21.89
C LYS A 492 38.02 -16.76 -21.52
N GLN A 493 38.73 -15.63 -21.50
CA GLN A 493 38.11 -14.33 -21.21
C GLN A 493 37.16 -13.90 -22.35
N VAL A 494 37.56 -14.09 -23.61
CA VAL A 494 36.71 -13.81 -24.78
C VAL A 494 35.48 -14.72 -24.79
N ALA A 495 35.65 -16.01 -24.50
CA ALA A 495 34.53 -16.95 -24.40
C ALA A 495 33.54 -16.52 -23.30
N ARG A 496 34.03 -16.11 -22.13
CA ARG A 496 33.18 -15.62 -21.04
C ARG A 496 32.45 -14.32 -21.41
N LEU A 497 33.12 -13.39 -22.09
CA LEU A 497 32.48 -12.16 -22.56
C LEU A 497 31.42 -12.44 -23.63
N GLN A 498 31.64 -13.46 -24.47
CA GLN A 498 30.67 -13.90 -25.47
C GLN A 498 29.45 -14.55 -24.81
N GLU A 499 29.61 -15.35 -23.76
CA GLU A 499 28.50 -15.88 -22.96
C GLU A 499 27.69 -14.77 -22.29
N LEU A 500 28.36 -13.78 -21.68
CA LEU A 500 27.68 -12.63 -21.08
C LEU A 500 26.94 -11.78 -22.11
N LEU A 501 27.52 -11.61 -23.31
CA LEU A 501 26.85 -10.93 -24.42
C LEU A 501 25.58 -11.69 -24.82
N GLN A 502 25.68 -13.00 -25.05
CA GLN A 502 24.55 -13.85 -25.42
C GLN A 502 23.45 -13.82 -24.34
N GLU A 503 23.83 -13.93 -23.07
CA GLU A 503 22.89 -13.83 -21.94
C GLU A 503 22.17 -12.47 -21.92
N SER A 504 22.91 -11.38 -22.19
CA SER A 504 22.32 -10.04 -22.28
C SER A 504 21.37 -9.88 -23.48
N GLU A 505 21.68 -10.48 -24.63
CA GLU A 505 20.83 -10.48 -25.82
C GLU A 505 19.53 -11.28 -25.60
N ASP A 506 19.64 -12.43 -24.92
CA ASP A 506 18.49 -13.24 -24.53
C ASP A 506 17.60 -12.49 -23.53
N GLN A 507 18.21 -11.80 -22.57
CA GLN A 507 17.49 -10.97 -21.60
C GLN A 507 16.76 -9.80 -22.28
N ILE A 508 17.40 -9.12 -23.24
CA ILE A 508 16.76 -8.06 -24.05
C ILE A 508 15.57 -8.62 -24.84
N THR A 509 15.71 -9.82 -25.39
CA THR A 509 14.63 -10.47 -26.15
C THR A 509 13.45 -10.85 -25.24
N ALA A 510 13.72 -11.35 -24.04
CA ALA A 510 12.70 -11.63 -23.04
C ALA A 510 11.96 -10.34 -22.60
N LEU A 511 12.69 -9.26 -22.33
CA LEU A 511 12.12 -7.97 -21.96
C LEU A 511 11.24 -7.38 -23.08
N ARG A 512 11.67 -7.48 -24.35
CA ARG A 512 10.84 -7.05 -25.50
C ARG A 512 9.56 -7.87 -25.62
N ASN A 513 9.62 -9.17 -25.34
CA ASN A 513 8.43 -10.02 -25.34
C ASN A 513 7.47 -9.64 -24.19
N GLN A 514 8.00 -9.35 -23.00
CA GLN A 514 7.20 -8.88 -21.87
C GLN A 514 6.57 -7.51 -22.16
N GLU A 515 7.33 -6.57 -22.74
CA GLU A 515 6.82 -5.26 -23.16
C GLU A 515 5.67 -5.40 -24.16
N ARG A 516 5.79 -6.33 -25.12
CA ARG A 516 4.71 -6.64 -26.06
C ARG A 516 3.45 -7.13 -25.34
N VAL A 517 3.59 -8.11 -24.45
CA VAL A 517 2.45 -8.67 -23.69
C VAL A 517 1.79 -7.60 -22.81
N LEU A 518 2.57 -6.76 -22.14
CA LEU A 518 2.04 -5.67 -21.32
C LEU A 518 1.31 -4.62 -22.17
N LYS A 519 1.84 -4.25 -23.34
CA LYS A 519 1.16 -3.35 -24.28
C LYS A 519 -0.18 -3.92 -24.74
N ASP A 520 -0.24 -5.23 -25.01
CA ASP A 520 -1.48 -5.89 -25.41
C ASP A 520 -2.51 -5.91 -24.25
N GLU A 521 -2.09 -6.18 -23.02
CA GLU A 521 -2.99 -6.14 -21.86
C GLU A 521 -3.47 -4.72 -21.54
N VAL A 522 -2.61 -3.70 -21.66
CA VAL A 522 -3.01 -2.28 -21.52
C VAL A 522 -4.05 -1.91 -22.57
N ARG A 523 -3.85 -2.29 -23.84
CA ARG A 523 -4.86 -2.05 -24.89
C ARG A 523 -6.19 -2.74 -24.59
N LYS A 524 -6.14 -3.96 -24.04
CA LYS A 524 -7.32 -4.71 -23.66
C LYS A 524 -8.06 -4.06 -22.49
N LEU A 525 -7.34 -3.60 -21.46
CA LEU A 525 -7.92 -2.86 -20.33
C LEU A 525 -8.54 -1.54 -20.79
N ASP A 526 -7.84 -0.77 -21.62
CA ASP A 526 -8.38 0.45 -22.25
C ASP A 526 -9.66 0.17 -23.04
N SER A 527 -9.71 -0.95 -23.75
CA SER A 527 -10.87 -1.36 -24.52
C SER A 527 -12.04 -1.78 -23.62
N VAL A 528 -11.77 -2.45 -22.49
CA VAL A 528 -12.79 -2.77 -21.48
C VAL A 528 -13.35 -1.51 -20.84
N ASP A 529 -12.49 -0.57 -20.43
CA ASP A 529 -12.90 0.66 -19.76
C ASP A 529 -13.73 1.57 -20.69
N LYS A 530 -13.31 1.71 -21.95
CA LYS A 530 -14.11 2.42 -22.97
C LYS A 530 -15.45 1.74 -23.23
N ARG A 531 -15.53 0.40 -23.18
CA ARG A 531 -16.80 -0.34 -23.30
C ARG A 531 -17.70 -0.16 -22.08
N GLN A 532 -17.17 -0.10 -20.86
CA GLN A 532 -17.97 0.15 -19.65
C GLN A 532 -18.65 1.53 -19.69
N ASN A 533 -17.99 2.51 -20.30
CA ASN A 533 -18.55 3.85 -20.49
C ASN A 533 -19.59 3.94 -21.63
N MET A 534 -19.81 2.87 -22.40
CA MET A 534 -20.82 2.82 -23.46
C MET A 534 -22.09 2.12 -22.98
N SER A 535 -23.25 2.66 -23.36
CA SER A 535 -24.54 2.03 -23.07
C SER A 535 -24.61 0.63 -23.70
N VAL A 536 -24.82 -0.39 -22.87
CA VAL A 536 -24.96 -1.80 -23.29
C VAL A 536 -26.05 -1.96 -24.35
N GLU A 537 -27.10 -1.15 -24.29
CA GLU A 537 -28.17 -1.15 -25.30
C GLU A 537 -27.70 -0.66 -26.67
N TYR A 538 -26.81 0.34 -26.71
CA TYR A 538 -26.25 0.83 -27.97
C TYR A 538 -25.39 -0.25 -28.63
N ILE A 539 -24.51 -0.90 -27.87
CA ILE A 539 -23.67 -2.00 -28.36
C ILE A 539 -24.56 -3.14 -28.89
N LYS A 540 -25.61 -3.50 -28.14
CA LYS A 540 -26.59 -4.53 -28.56
C LYS A 540 -27.27 -4.18 -29.88
N ASN A 541 -27.70 -2.93 -30.05
CA ASN A 541 -28.37 -2.48 -31.27
C ASN A 541 -27.42 -2.48 -32.48
N VAL A 542 -26.16 -2.09 -32.29
CA VAL A 542 -25.13 -2.15 -33.36
C VAL A 542 -24.85 -3.59 -33.76
N LEU A 543 -24.69 -4.51 -32.80
CA LEU A 543 -24.49 -5.94 -33.06
C LEU A 543 -25.69 -6.57 -33.78
N LEU A 544 -26.90 -6.24 -33.34
CA LEU A 544 -28.13 -6.75 -33.97
C LEU A 544 -28.24 -6.27 -35.42
N LYS A 545 -27.93 -4.98 -35.66
CA LYS A 545 -27.90 -4.41 -37.02
C LYS A 545 -26.82 -5.04 -37.89
N PHE A 546 -25.65 -5.36 -37.34
CA PHE A 546 -24.60 -6.08 -38.06
C PHE A 546 -25.03 -7.50 -38.44
N LEU A 547 -25.66 -8.24 -37.52
CA LEU A 547 -26.09 -9.62 -37.78
C LEU A 547 -27.26 -9.72 -38.75
N THR A 548 -28.16 -8.71 -38.77
CA THR A 548 -29.37 -8.70 -39.61
C THR A 548 -29.17 -8.02 -40.97
N SER A 549 -28.10 -7.25 -41.15
CA SER A 549 -27.84 -6.57 -42.42
C SER A 549 -27.24 -7.52 -43.46
N GLU A 550 -27.69 -7.40 -44.70
CA GLU A 550 -27.11 -8.11 -45.85
C GLU A 550 -25.73 -7.55 -46.25
N ASN A 551 -25.47 -6.27 -45.96
CA ASN A 551 -24.25 -5.57 -46.34
C ASN A 551 -23.33 -5.36 -45.12
N LYS A 552 -22.76 -6.46 -44.62
CA LYS A 552 -21.94 -6.48 -43.40
C LYS A 552 -20.62 -5.69 -43.53
N GLU A 553 -20.04 -5.63 -44.72
CA GLU A 553 -18.75 -4.95 -44.98
C GLU A 553 -18.74 -3.48 -44.50
N TYR A 554 -19.82 -2.73 -44.76
CA TYR A 554 -19.92 -1.32 -44.36
C TYR A 554 -20.04 -1.10 -42.85
N LEU A 555 -20.47 -2.13 -42.11
CA LEU A 555 -20.63 -2.07 -40.66
C LEU A 555 -19.37 -2.52 -39.92
N VAL A 556 -18.39 -3.15 -40.60
CA VAL A 556 -17.12 -3.58 -39.99
C VAL A 556 -16.35 -2.43 -39.32
N PRO A 557 -16.16 -1.24 -39.95
CA PRO A 557 -15.46 -0.13 -39.30
C PRO A 557 -16.21 0.43 -38.09
N VAL A 558 -17.55 0.41 -38.14
CA VAL A 558 -18.40 0.84 -37.02
C VAL A 558 -18.28 -0.14 -35.87
N LEU A 559 -18.31 -1.44 -36.15
CA LEU A 559 -18.16 -2.49 -35.15
C LEU A 559 -16.76 -2.47 -34.53
N ALA A 560 -15.72 -2.29 -35.34
CA ALA A 560 -14.35 -2.12 -34.86
C ALA A 560 -14.21 -0.94 -33.91
N LYS A 561 -14.85 0.20 -34.21
CA LYS A 561 -14.82 1.38 -33.35
C LYS A 561 -15.63 1.22 -32.06
N VAL A 562 -16.77 0.52 -32.11
CA VAL A 562 -17.67 0.32 -30.96
C VAL A 562 -17.15 -0.74 -30.01
N LEU A 563 -16.54 -1.80 -30.54
CA LEU A 563 -15.95 -2.88 -29.73
C LEU A 563 -14.48 -2.62 -29.37
N PHE A 564 -13.87 -1.58 -29.94
CA PHE A 564 -12.45 -1.27 -29.84
C PHE A 564 -11.58 -2.47 -30.26
N LEU A 565 -11.86 -3.01 -31.45
CA LEU A 565 -11.11 -4.12 -32.02
C LEU A 565 -9.73 -3.63 -32.47
N ASP A 566 -8.71 -4.47 -32.28
CA ASP A 566 -7.38 -4.19 -32.80
C ASP A 566 -7.35 -4.23 -34.34
N PRO A 567 -6.35 -3.62 -35.00
CA PRO A 567 -6.25 -3.65 -36.47
C PRO A 567 -6.21 -5.07 -37.04
N ALA A 568 -5.56 -6.00 -36.33
CA ALA A 568 -5.50 -7.41 -36.72
C ALA A 568 -6.87 -8.11 -36.59
N GLU A 569 -7.62 -7.83 -35.52
CA GLU A 569 -8.97 -8.36 -35.32
C GLU A 569 -9.96 -7.77 -36.34
N THR A 570 -9.80 -6.49 -36.66
CA THR A 570 -10.59 -5.80 -37.69
C THR A 570 -10.34 -6.41 -39.06
N GLU A 571 -9.09 -6.71 -39.41
CA GLU A 571 -8.76 -7.44 -40.64
C GLU A 571 -9.35 -8.86 -40.64
N GLN A 572 -9.26 -9.59 -39.52
CA GLN A 572 -9.86 -10.93 -39.43
C GLN A 572 -11.38 -10.89 -39.62
N LEU A 573 -12.04 -9.93 -38.97
CA LEU A 573 -13.49 -9.71 -39.12
C LEU A 573 -13.83 -9.33 -40.56
N GLN A 574 -13.02 -8.48 -41.20
CA GLN A 574 -13.21 -8.08 -42.58
C GLN A 574 -12.99 -9.22 -43.58
N ARG A 575 -12.13 -10.20 -43.26
CA ARG A 575 -11.94 -11.42 -44.08
C ARG A 575 -13.04 -12.47 -43.87
N ALA A 576 -13.68 -12.46 -42.70
CA ALA A 576 -14.71 -13.43 -42.32
C ALA A 576 -16.12 -13.02 -42.77
N VAL A 577 -16.32 -11.72 -43.03
CA VAL A 577 -17.50 -11.13 -43.66
C VAL A 577 -17.39 -11.26 -45.17
#